data_AF-A0A5F8GTN3-F1
#
_entry.id   AF-A0A5F8GTN3-F1
#
_cell.length_a   1.000
_cell.length_b   1.000
_cell.length_c   1.000
_cell.angle_alpha   90.00
_cell.angle_beta   90.00
_cell.angle_gamma   90.00
#
_symmetry.space_group_name_H-M   'P 1'
#
loop_
_entity.id
_entity.type
_entity.pdbx_description
1 polymer ?
#
loop_
_entity_poly.entity_id
_entity_poly.type
_entity_poly.pdbx_seq_one_letter_code
_entity_poly.pdbx_strand_id
1 'polypeptide(L)'
;MMEQQSVPEQAAAGKSHGGLGGSFKVSIFELENFQGKKCDLSTECPNLTESLLEKVGSIQVESGPWVAFERCAFRGEQFVLEKGDYPRWDAWSSSHHSDSLLSLRPLHIVGRL
;
A
#
# COMPACT_ATOMS: atom_id res chain seq x y z
N MET A 1 30.14 25.23 20.82
CA MET A 1 29.56 23.99 20.25
C MET A 1 28.12 24.33 19.90
N MET A 2 27.81 24.44 18.61
CA MET A 2 26.44 24.68 18.11
C MET A 2 26.19 23.56 17.09
N GLU A 3 25.28 22.69 17.45
CA GLU A 3 24.95 21.47 16.71
C GLU A 3 24.04 21.87 15.54
N GLN A 4 24.55 21.74 14.31
CA GLN A 4 23.74 21.84 13.10
C GLN A 4 23.14 20.47 12.81
N GLN A 5 21.85 20.29 13.10
CA GLN A 5 21.09 19.14 12.64
C GLN A 5 20.56 19.42 11.22
N SER A 6 21.18 18.77 10.24
CA SER A 6 20.70 18.70 8.86
C SER A 6 19.48 17.77 8.78
N VAL A 7 18.38 18.30 8.24
CA VAL A 7 17.16 17.52 7.92
C VAL A 7 17.44 16.66 6.68
N PRO A 8 17.12 15.35 6.67
CA PRO A 8 17.24 14.57 5.45
C PRO A 8 16.09 14.91 4.49
N GLU A 9 16.46 15.48 3.34
CA GLU A 9 15.60 15.70 2.18
C GLU A 9 15.07 14.35 1.67
N GLN A 10 13.76 14.15 1.79
CA GLN A 10 13.08 12.96 1.32
C GLN A 10 13.12 12.93 -0.21
N ALA A 11 13.84 11.95 -0.75
CA ALA A 11 13.95 11.73 -2.19
C ALA A 11 12.58 11.42 -2.79
N ALA A 12 12.18 12.28 -3.73
CA ALA A 12 10.94 12.21 -4.47
C ALA A 12 10.79 10.89 -5.23
N ALA A 13 9.64 10.23 -5.03
CA ALA A 13 9.20 9.09 -5.84
C ALA A 13 9.13 9.48 -7.33
N GLY A 14 9.70 8.63 -8.17
CA GLY A 14 9.76 8.80 -9.61
C GLY A 14 8.38 8.94 -10.25
N LYS A 15 8.25 9.93 -11.13
CA LYS A 15 7.10 10.09 -12.02
C LYS A 15 7.16 9.05 -13.14
N SER A 16 6.04 8.37 -13.40
CA SER A 16 5.72 7.83 -14.73
C SER A 16 4.23 8.02 -15.03
N HIS A 17 3.97 8.43 -16.26
CA HIS A 17 2.74 8.98 -16.82
C HIS A 17 1.98 7.91 -17.62
N GLY A 18 0.64 7.99 -17.65
CA GLY A 18 -0.13 7.52 -18.81
C GLY A 18 -1.37 6.66 -18.51
N GLY A 19 -2.55 7.24 -18.71
CA GLY A 19 -3.81 6.50 -18.88
C GLY A 19 -4.99 7.15 -18.15
N LEU A 20 -6.14 7.24 -18.83
CA LEU A 20 -7.42 7.90 -18.50
C LEU A 20 -8.12 7.51 -17.17
N GLY A 21 -7.42 7.04 -16.14
CA GLY A 21 -7.99 6.57 -14.88
C GLY A 21 -7.81 7.57 -13.75
N GLY A 22 -8.78 7.65 -12.83
CA GLY A 22 -8.69 8.49 -11.64
C GLY A 22 -7.40 8.28 -10.83
N SER A 23 -7.06 9.26 -10.01
CA SER A 23 -5.93 9.14 -9.07
C SER A 23 -6.14 7.94 -8.15
N PHE A 24 -5.16 7.06 -8.04
CA PHE A 24 -5.11 5.99 -7.03
C PHE A 24 -4.37 6.48 -5.79
N LYS A 25 -4.86 6.09 -4.61
CA LYS A 25 -4.29 6.48 -3.32
C LYS A 25 -4.65 5.46 -2.25
N VAL A 26 -3.63 4.95 -1.58
CA VAL A 26 -3.73 4.02 -0.46
C VAL A 26 -2.75 4.43 0.63
N SER A 27 -3.20 4.35 1.87
CA SER A 27 -2.40 4.53 3.08
C SER A 27 -2.23 3.18 3.76
N ILE A 28 -0.99 2.81 4.05
CA ILE A 28 -0.62 1.56 4.72
C ILE A 28 0.00 1.91 6.07
N PHE A 29 -0.43 1.20 7.10
CA PHE A 29 0.01 1.42 8.47
C PHE A 29 0.67 0.17 9.02
N GLU A 30 1.70 0.38 9.83
CA GLU A 30 2.47 -0.68 10.49
C GLU A 30 1.64 -1.46 11.52
N LEU A 31 0.74 -0.77 12.23
CA LEU A 31 -0.08 -1.34 13.28
C LEU A 31 -1.56 -1.38 12.88
N GLU A 32 -2.34 -2.17 13.61
CA GLU A 32 -3.80 -2.22 13.49
C GLU A 32 -4.42 -0.85 13.84
N ASN A 33 -5.65 -0.62 13.37
CA ASN A 33 -6.44 0.57 13.67
C ASN A 33 -5.75 1.91 13.29
N PHE A 34 -5.01 1.89 12.18
CA PHE A 34 -4.40 3.05 11.54
C PHE A 34 -3.35 3.74 12.41
N GLN A 35 -2.54 2.95 13.12
CA GLN A 35 -1.51 3.41 14.05
C GLN A 35 -0.09 3.08 13.57
N GLY A 36 0.89 3.67 14.25
CA GLY A 36 2.31 3.43 13.98
C GLY A 36 2.77 4.15 12.71
N LYS A 37 3.82 3.61 12.09
CA LYS A 37 4.36 4.19 10.87
C LYS A 37 3.36 4.10 9.72
N LYS A 38 3.30 5.17 8.93
CA LYS A 38 2.41 5.30 7.77
C LYS A 38 3.22 5.43 6.47
N CYS A 39 2.79 4.72 5.43
CA CYS A 39 3.27 4.87 4.06
C CYS A 39 2.09 5.19 3.13
N ASP A 40 2.19 6.27 2.35
CA ASP A 40 1.19 6.66 1.36
C ASP A 40 1.70 6.31 -0.05
N LEU A 41 0.88 5.59 -0.82
CA LEU A 41 1.20 5.14 -2.17
C LEU A 41 0.15 5.59 -3.18
N SER A 42 0.61 5.99 -4.35
CA SER A 42 -0.23 6.32 -5.52
C SER A 42 0.12 5.48 -6.75
N THR A 43 1.18 4.67 -6.65
CA THR A 43 1.67 3.75 -7.70
C THR A 43 1.91 2.38 -7.10
N GLU A 44 2.22 1.40 -7.94
CA GLU A 44 2.56 0.06 -7.49
C GLU A 44 3.81 0.01 -6.61
N CYS A 45 3.82 -0.93 -5.67
CA CYS A 45 4.98 -1.22 -4.82
C CYS A 45 5.23 -2.73 -4.83
N PRO A 46 6.34 -3.21 -5.41
CA PRO A 46 6.67 -4.63 -5.48
C PRO A 46 7.20 -5.19 -4.15
N ASN A 47 7.58 -4.33 -3.20
CA ASN A 47 8.10 -4.76 -1.90
C ASN A 47 7.84 -3.70 -0.81
N LEU A 48 6.84 -3.94 0.04
CA LEU A 48 6.48 -3.01 1.12
C LEU A 48 7.54 -2.92 2.22
N THR A 49 8.41 -3.91 2.37
CA THR A 49 9.48 -3.84 3.39
C THR A 49 10.52 -2.76 3.08
N GLU A 50 10.67 -2.36 1.80
CA GLU A 50 11.52 -1.23 1.39
C GLU A 50 10.95 0.11 1.84
N SER A 51 9.64 0.20 2.08
CA SER A 51 9.01 1.37 2.71
C SER A 51 9.27 1.46 4.21
N LEU A 52 10.14 0.59 4.75
CA LEU A 52 10.54 0.49 6.15
C LEU A 52 9.35 0.19 7.09
N LEU A 53 8.33 -0.51 6.59
CA LEU A 53 7.28 -1.13 7.38
C LEU A 53 7.73 -2.56 7.70
N GLU A 54 7.82 -2.92 8.98
CA GLU A 54 8.14 -4.30 9.38
C GLU A 54 6.99 -5.26 9.06
N LYS A 55 5.76 -4.77 9.15
CA LYS A 55 4.52 -5.50 8.87
C LYS A 55 3.42 -4.53 8.43
N VAL A 56 2.41 -5.04 7.72
CA VAL A 56 1.18 -4.30 7.44
C VAL A 56 0.14 -4.67 8.50
N GLY A 57 -0.25 -3.70 9.32
CA GLY A 57 -1.25 -3.87 10.36
C GLY A 57 -2.65 -3.37 9.97
N SER A 58 -2.73 -2.29 9.18
CA SER A 58 -4.00 -1.77 8.68
C SER A 58 -3.84 -0.96 7.39
N ILE A 59 -4.93 -0.79 6.64
CA ILE A 59 -4.95 -0.14 5.32
C ILE A 59 -6.15 0.80 5.21
N GLN A 60 -5.96 1.96 4.60
CA GLN A 60 -7.05 2.83 4.13
C GLN A 60 -6.91 3.07 2.64
N VAL A 61 -7.93 2.71 1.86
CA VAL A 61 -7.99 2.98 0.43
C VAL A 61 -8.84 4.23 0.23
N GLU A 62 -8.20 5.36 -0.10
CA GLU A 62 -8.90 6.61 -0.41
C GLU A 62 -9.45 6.59 -1.83
N SER A 63 -8.66 6.05 -2.76
CA SER A 63 -9.06 5.83 -4.16
C SER A 63 -8.42 4.56 -4.73
N GLY A 64 -9.28 3.70 -5.28
CA GLY A 64 -8.94 2.36 -5.73
C GLY A 64 -9.76 1.93 -6.96
N PRO A 65 -9.94 0.62 -7.19
CA PRO A 65 -9.48 -0.48 -6.33
C PRO A 65 -7.98 -0.76 -6.49
N TRP A 66 -7.40 -1.39 -5.46
CA TRP A 66 -6.06 -1.94 -5.48
C TRP A 66 -6.14 -3.47 -5.44
N VAL A 67 -5.08 -4.13 -5.92
CA VAL A 67 -4.85 -5.54 -5.64
C VAL A 67 -3.55 -5.67 -4.86
N ALA A 68 -3.62 -6.30 -3.70
CA ALA A 68 -2.49 -6.61 -2.83
C ALA A 68 -2.18 -8.10 -2.85
N PHE A 69 -0.96 -8.45 -2.47
CA PHE A 69 -0.42 -9.79 -2.60
C PHE A 69 0.32 -10.22 -1.34
N GLU A 70 0.18 -11.49 -0.98
CA GLU A 70 0.87 -12.13 0.13
C GLU A 70 2.40 -11.97 0.05
N ARG A 71 2.97 -12.04 -1.17
CA ARG A 71 4.42 -12.05 -1.39
C ARG A 71 4.89 -10.86 -2.22
N CYS A 72 6.17 -10.55 -2.11
CA CYS A 72 6.83 -9.54 -2.96
C CYS A 72 6.72 -9.89 -4.45
N ALA A 73 6.82 -8.85 -5.27
CA ALA A 73 6.73 -8.88 -6.73
C ALA A 73 5.41 -9.46 -7.25
N PHE A 74 4.30 -9.12 -6.58
CA PHE A 74 2.92 -9.42 -7.00
C PHE A 74 2.61 -10.92 -7.10
N ARG A 75 3.01 -11.69 -6.07
CA ARG A 75 2.88 -13.16 -6.03
C ARG A 75 2.11 -13.66 -4.80
N GLY A 76 1.61 -14.88 -4.90
CA GLY A 76 0.90 -15.55 -3.80
C GLY A 76 -0.59 -15.25 -3.83
N GLU A 77 -1.24 -15.36 -2.67
CA GLU A 77 -2.65 -15.02 -2.49
C GLU A 77 -2.90 -13.54 -2.82
N GLN A 78 -4.09 -13.26 -3.37
CA GLN A 78 -4.50 -11.94 -3.83
C GLN A 78 -5.65 -11.40 -2.98
N PHE A 79 -5.55 -10.12 -2.64
CA PHE A 79 -6.56 -9.40 -1.87
C PHE A 79 -7.01 -8.19 -2.68
N VAL A 80 -8.30 -8.13 -3.04
CA VAL A 80 -8.86 -6.94 -3.70
C VAL A 80 -9.24 -5.94 -2.62
N LEU A 81 -8.69 -4.74 -2.70
CA LEU A 81 -8.90 -3.66 -1.76
C LEU A 81 -9.71 -2.56 -2.44
N GLU A 82 -11.02 -2.57 -2.22
CA GLU A 82 -11.92 -1.48 -2.61
C GLU A 82 -11.73 -0.26 -1.70
N LYS A 83 -12.29 0.88 -2.11
CA LYS A 83 -12.30 2.11 -1.29
C LYS A 83 -12.92 1.81 0.07
N GLY A 84 -12.20 2.13 1.14
CA GLY A 84 -12.66 1.86 2.50
C GLY A 84 -11.53 1.70 3.50
N ASP A 85 -11.93 1.35 4.72
CA ASP A 85 -11.07 1.20 5.88
C ASP A 85 -10.93 -0.28 6.24
N TYR A 86 -9.68 -0.73 6.39
CA TYR A 86 -9.34 -2.09 6.78
C TYR A 86 -8.49 -2.06 8.06
N PRO A 87 -9.12 -2.11 9.24
CA PRO A 87 -8.42 -1.87 10.50
C PRO A 87 -7.49 -3.00 10.94
N ARG A 88 -7.58 -4.18 10.31
CA ARG A 88 -6.79 -5.39 10.62
C ARG A 88 -6.79 -6.36 9.45
N TRP A 89 -5.88 -7.32 9.48
CA TRP A 89 -5.62 -8.29 8.41
C TRP A 89 -6.81 -9.17 7.99
N ASP A 90 -7.68 -9.52 8.94
CA ASP A 90 -8.91 -10.27 8.71
C ASP A 90 -9.98 -9.47 7.95
N ALA A 91 -9.81 -8.15 7.80
CA ALA A 91 -10.70 -7.32 7.00
C ALA A 91 -10.43 -7.41 5.49
N TRP A 92 -9.22 -7.79 5.05
CA TRP A 92 -8.88 -7.97 3.62
C TRP A 92 -8.66 -9.43 3.20
N SER A 93 -8.45 -10.34 4.16
CA SER A 93 -8.24 -11.77 3.89
C SER A 93 -9.42 -12.59 4.39
N SER A 94 -10.09 -13.31 3.48
CA SER A 94 -11.20 -14.22 3.81
C SER A 94 -10.75 -15.65 4.11
N SER A 95 -9.51 -16.02 3.79
CA SER A 95 -9.01 -17.39 3.97
C SER A 95 -8.50 -17.64 5.39
N HIS A 96 -8.08 -16.61 6.12
CA HIS A 96 -7.37 -16.71 7.39
C HIS A 96 -6.05 -17.50 7.33
N HIS A 97 -5.50 -17.74 6.13
CA HIS A 97 -4.28 -18.53 5.97
C HIS A 97 -3.00 -17.74 6.24
N SER A 98 -3.02 -16.43 6.02
CA SER A 98 -1.86 -15.54 6.19
C SER A 98 -2.32 -14.12 6.47
N ASP A 99 -1.58 -13.45 7.35
CA ASP A 99 -1.68 -12.01 7.61
C ASP A 99 -0.65 -11.18 6.82
N SER A 100 0.15 -11.85 5.97
CA SER A 100 1.20 -11.23 5.18
C SER A 100 0.64 -10.49 3.98
N LEU A 101 1.14 -9.26 3.77
CA LEU A 101 0.86 -8.45 2.59
C LEU A 101 2.14 -7.68 2.26
N LEU A 102 2.77 -8.02 1.13
CA LEU A 102 4.14 -7.60 0.82
C LEU A 102 4.28 -6.84 -0.50
N SER A 103 3.25 -6.83 -1.35
CA SER A 103 3.21 -5.98 -2.55
C SER A 103 1.79 -5.63 -2.95
N LEU A 104 1.62 -4.54 -3.70
CA LEU A 104 0.32 -4.08 -4.19
C LEU A 104 0.46 -3.20 -5.42
N ARG A 105 -0.60 -3.17 -6.24
CA ARG A 105 -0.69 -2.29 -7.41
C ARG A 105 -2.12 -1.81 -7.66
N PRO A 106 -2.29 -0.67 -8.35
CA PRO A 106 -3.59 -0.27 -8.87
C PRO A 106 -4.24 -1.37 -9.71
N LEU A 107 -5.54 -1.59 -9.51
CA LEU A 107 -6.32 -2.53 -10.31
C LEU A 107 -7.13 -1.75 -11.36
N HIS A 108 -6.61 -1.68 -12.58
CA HIS A 108 -7.31 -1.06 -13.70
C HIS A 108 -8.44 -1.96 -14.20
N ILE A 109 -9.68 -1.62 -13.83
CA ILE A 109 -10.88 -2.30 -14.34
C ILE A 109 -11.18 -1.75 -15.74
N VAL A 110 -10.87 -2.54 -16.76
CA VAL A 110 -11.26 -2.23 -18.14
C VAL A 110 -12.70 -2.71 -18.33
N GLY A 111 -13.65 -1.78 -18.38
CA GLY A 111 -15.01 -2.10 -18.82
C GLY A 111 -14.99 -2.49 -20.28
N ARG A 112 -15.31 -3.75 -20.61
CA ARG A 112 -15.77 -4.09 -21.96
C ARG A 112 -17.27 -3.80 -22.01
N LEU A 113 -17.66 -2.88 -22.88
CA LEU A 113 -19.02 -2.78 -23.41
C LEU A 113 -19.23 -3.87 -24.45
#